data_AF-A0A2N5YVV3-F1
#
_entry.id   AF-A0A2N5YVV3-F1
#
_cell.length_a   1.000
_cell.length_b   1.000
_cell.length_c   1.000
_cell.angle_alpha   90.00
_cell.angle_beta   90.00
_cell.angle_gamma   90.00
#
_symmetry.space_group_name_H-M   'P 1'
#
loop_
_entity.id
_entity.type
_entity.pdbx_description
1 polymer ?
#
loop_
_entity_poly.entity_id
_entity_poly.type
_entity_poly.pdbx_seq_one_letter_code
_entity_poly.pdbx_strand_id
1 'polypeptide(L)'
;MNMGIIEDIFQNTSLWEIMAFVIVIYLMFNPNLLKRITRLKVGDLELELETIKKEVKEGKEKINELESDIENEKRFLDNIIESFDPTAPVSELAAVRQKIKSHINNSNDINSLREYLKIDSSPSEMYVAAVSIREKRPVALLPDLISLLGEISNDKKLGGFRLNTVWTLTDGIHRILISSFRDGITPIPSLEQLDELEKVLYKLGSNSRVKKDRQDNPMKGIRGPIKFCFDWIEKGREKYKGDFFNK
;
A
#
# COMPACT_ATOMS: atom_id res chain seq x y z
N MET A 1 22.37 0.89 -55.73
CA MET A 1 22.24 0.02 -54.55
C MET A 1 23.21 -1.12 -54.75
N ASN A 2 24.21 -1.22 -53.89
CA ASN A 2 25.52 -1.84 -54.15
C ASN A 2 25.45 -3.35 -54.34
N MET A 3 25.97 -3.84 -55.47
CA MET A 3 26.07 -5.27 -55.80
C MET A 3 27.02 -6.03 -54.85
N GLY A 4 27.96 -5.33 -54.20
CA GLY A 4 28.92 -5.92 -53.26
C GLY A 4 28.38 -6.28 -51.85
N ILE A 5 27.25 -5.72 -51.42
CA ILE A 5 26.66 -6.09 -50.11
C ILE A 5 26.00 -7.48 -50.18
N ILE A 6 25.54 -7.88 -51.37
CA ILE A 6 24.86 -9.16 -51.57
C ILE A 6 25.88 -10.31 -51.58
N GLU A 7 27.07 -10.10 -52.13
CA GLU A 7 28.12 -11.13 -52.18
C GLU A 7 28.71 -11.45 -50.79
N ASP A 8 28.90 -10.45 -49.93
CA ASP A 8 29.41 -10.66 -48.56
C ASP A 8 28.41 -11.41 -47.67
N ILE A 9 27.11 -11.20 -47.87
CA ILE A 9 26.06 -11.94 -47.13
C ILE A 9 26.03 -13.41 -47.60
N PHE A 10 26.21 -13.69 -48.89
CA PHE A 10 26.16 -15.07 -49.41
C PHE A 10 27.37 -15.93 -49.00
N GLN A 11 28.53 -15.34 -48.68
CA GLN A 11 29.71 -16.10 -48.25
C GLN A 11 29.67 -16.50 -46.77
N ASN A 12 28.92 -15.78 -45.94
CA ASN A 12 28.91 -15.96 -44.48
C ASN A 12 27.62 -16.54 -43.90
N THR A 13 26.63 -16.79 -44.76
CA THR A 13 25.30 -17.26 -44.35
C THR A 13 25.16 -18.73 -44.70
N SER A 14 24.77 -19.54 -43.71
CA SER A 14 24.55 -20.97 -43.92
C SER A 14 23.43 -21.15 -44.96
N LEU A 15 23.61 -22.10 -45.88
CA LEU A 15 22.63 -22.39 -46.94
C LEU A 15 21.21 -22.64 -46.36
N TRP A 16 21.14 -23.11 -45.12
CA TRP A 16 19.92 -23.27 -44.33
C TRP A 16 19.21 -21.97 -43.94
N GLU A 17 19.95 -20.91 -43.62
CA GLU A 17 19.38 -19.62 -43.24
C GLU A 17 18.79 -18.90 -44.46
N ILE A 18 19.46 -19.02 -45.62
CA ILE A 18 18.92 -18.54 -46.89
C ILE A 18 17.65 -19.32 -47.25
N MET A 19 17.66 -20.64 -47.08
CA MET A 19 16.49 -21.48 -47.33
C MET A 19 15.33 -21.14 -46.39
N ALA A 20 15.60 -20.92 -45.09
CA ALA A 20 14.60 -20.49 -44.11
C ALA A 20 14.01 -19.13 -44.48
N PHE A 21 14.84 -18.18 -44.92
CA PHE A 21 14.39 -16.85 -45.33
C PHE A 21 13.51 -16.90 -46.58
N VAL A 22 13.87 -17.73 -47.57
CA VAL A 22 13.05 -17.98 -48.76
C VAL A 22 11.72 -18.63 -48.39
N ILE A 23 11.69 -19.56 -47.44
CA ILE A 23 10.46 -20.18 -46.93
C ILE A 23 9.57 -19.14 -46.24
N VAL A 24 10.14 -18.26 -45.41
CA VAL A 24 9.39 -17.19 -44.73
C VAL A 24 8.80 -16.19 -45.73
N ILE A 25 9.59 -15.78 -46.74
CA ILE A 25 9.09 -14.91 -47.83
C ILE A 25 7.97 -15.63 -48.60
N TYR A 26 8.18 -16.89 -48.98
CA TYR A 26 7.21 -17.68 -49.72
C TYR A 26 5.89 -17.85 -48.95
N LEU A 27 5.94 -18.02 -47.63
CA LEU A 27 4.77 -18.06 -46.75
C LEU A 27 4.06 -16.70 -46.64
N MET A 28 4.80 -15.59 -46.63
CA MET A 28 4.23 -14.23 -46.62
C MET A 28 3.44 -13.92 -47.90
N PHE A 29 3.96 -14.33 -49.06
CA PHE A 29 3.32 -14.05 -50.36
C PHE A 29 2.23 -15.06 -50.75
N ASN A 30 2.08 -16.17 -50.02
CA ASN A 30 0.99 -17.14 -50.20
C ASN A 30 0.09 -17.22 -48.94
N PRO A 31 -0.83 -16.25 -48.73
CA PRO A 31 -1.71 -16.22 -47.56
C PRO A 31 -2.68 -17.41 -47.45
N ASN A 32 -2.91 -18.14 -48.56
CA ASN A 32 -3.69 -19.38 -48.55
C ASN A 32 -2.97 -20.57 -47.88
N LEU A 33 -1.64 -20.55 -47.77
CA LEU A 33 -0.87 -21.56 -47.02
C LEU A 33 -0.86 -21.24 -45.52
N LEU A 34 -0.80 -19.97 -45.13
CA LEU A 34 -0.98 -19.54 -43.73
C LEU A 34 -2.37 -19.92 -43.19
N LYS A 35 -3.42 -19.80 -44.03
CA LYS A 35 -4.77 -20.30 -43.73
C LYS A 35 -4.89 -21.83 -43.66
N ARG A 36 -3.94 -22.57 -44.25
CA ARG A 36 -3.86 -24.04 -44.16
C ARG A 36 -3.05 -24.50 -42.95
N ILE A 37 -2.03 -23.75 -42.53
CA ILE A 37 -1.27 -24.02 -41.29
C ILE A 37 -2.14 -23.77 -40.05
N THR A 38 -3.04 -22.79 -40.08
CA THR A 38 -4.08 -22.62 -39.04
C THR A 38 -5.11 -23.75 -38.98
N ARG A 39 -5.10 -24.69 -39.95
CA ARG A 39 -5.90 -25.92 -39.95
C ARG A 39 -5.07 -27.18 -39.74
N LEU A 40 -3.75 -27.07 -39.53
CA LEU A 40 -2.95 -28.18 -39.01
C LEU A 40 -3.34 -28.34 -37.55
N LYS A 41 -4.24 -29.31 -37.31
CA LYS A 41 -4.72 -29.76 -36.02
C LYS A 41 -3.55 -30.21 -35.15
N VAL A 42 -2.97 -29.30 -34.39
CA VAL A 42 -2.06 -29.62 -33.29
C VAL A 42 -2.93 -29.56 -32.05
N GLY A 43 -3.40 -30.73 -31.60
CA GLY A 43 -4.40 -30.85 -30.51
C GLY A 43 -4.03 -30.11 -29.24
N ASP A 44 -2.74 -29.93 -28.96
CA ASP A 44 -2.26 -29.17 -27.81
C ASP A 44 -2.54 -27.66 -27.91
N LEU A 45 -2.55 -27.06 -29.11
CA LEU A 45 -2.78 -25.62 -29.27
C LEU A 45 -4.25 -25.20 -29.08
N GLU A 46 -5.22 -26.05 -29.46
CA GLU A 46 -6.63 -25.77 -29.18
C GLU A 46 -6.95 -25.95 -27.69
N LEU A 47 -6.37 -26.99 -27.05
CA LEU A 47 -6.47 -27.21 -25.60
C LEU A 47 -5.83 -26.05 -24.81
N GLU A 48 -4.66 -25.59 -25.23
CA GLU A 48 -4.02 -24.42 -24.64
C GLU A 48 -4.86 -23.15 -24.85
N LEU A 49 -5.40 -22.91 -26.04
CA LEU A 49 -6.27 -21.74 -26.29
C LEU A 49 -7.59 -21.79 -25.52
N GLU A 50 -8.19 -22.96 -25.33
CA GLU A 50 -9.39 -23.14 -24.51
C GLU A 50 -9.08 -22.94 -23.03
N THR A 51 -7.95 -23.47 -22.56
CA THR A 51 -7.45 -23.28 -21.19
C THR A 51 -7.16 -21.80 -20.93
N ILE A 52 -6.46 -21.13 -21.84
CA ILE A 52 -6.17 -19.70 -21.77
C ILE A 52 -7.48 -18.88 -21.77
N LYS A 53 -8.47 -19.23 -22.61
CA LYS A 53 -9.78 -18.55 -22.59
C LYS A 53 -10.51 -18.74 -21.26
N LYS A 54 -10.43 -19.94 -20.68
CA LYS A 54 -11.02 -20.26 -19.38
C LYS A 54 -10.33 -19.47 -18.27
N GLU A 55 -9.01 -19.45 -18.24
CA GLU A 55 -8.21 -18.65 -17.29
C GLU A 55 -8.49 -17.14 -17.43
N VAL A 56 -8.61 -16.63 -18.67
CA VAL A 56 -8.98 -15.23 -18.92
C VAL A 56 -10.40 -14.94 -18.43
N LYS A 57 -11.34 -15.87 -18.58
CA LYS A 57 -12.72 -15.70 -18.11
C LYS A 57 -12.78 -15.73 -16.58
N GLU A 58 -12.15 -16.71 -15.94
CA GLU A 58 -12.04 -16.83 -14.48
C GLU A 58 -11.32 -15.61 -13.89
N GLY A 59 -10.26 -15.14 -14.56
CA GLY A 59 -9.55 -13.93 -14.19
C GLY A 59 -10.44 -12.68 -14.25
N LYS A 60 -11.24 -12.52 -15.30
CA LYS A 60 -12.21 -11.41 -15.42
C LYS A 60 -13.31 -11.48 -14.37
N GLU A 61 -13.85 -12.67 -14.11
CA GLU A 61 -14.87 -12.87 -13.07
C GLU A 61 -14.32 -12.49 -11.70
N LYS A 62 -13.08 -12.91 -11.39
CA LYS A 62 -12.39 -12.56 -10.15
C LYS A 62 -12.07 -11.06 -10.04
N ILE A 63 -11.71 -10.41 -11.15
CA ILE A 63 -11.52 -8.95 -11.17
C ILE A 63 -12.83 -8.23 -10.84
N ASN A 64 -13.94 -8.63 -11.47
CA ASN A 64 -15.24 -8.01 -11.21
C ASN A 64 -15.69 -8.22 -9.75
N GLU A 65 -15.43 -9.40 -9.17
CA GLU A 65 -15.71 -9.68 -7.76
C GLU A 65 -14.89 -8.76 -6.83
N LEU A 66 -13.58 -8.64 -7.09
CA LEU A 66 -12.70 -7.76 -6.32
C LEU A 66 -13.10 -6.27 -6.44
N GLU A 67 -13.50 -5.82 -7.64
CA GLU A 67 -13.98 -4.45 -7.85
C GLU A 67 -15.27 -4.18 -7.06
N SER A 68 -16.21 -5.14 -7.06
CA SER A 68 -17.44 -5.07 -6.28
C SER A 68 -17.15 -5.02 -4.77
N ASP A 69 -16.21 -5.84 -4.29
CA ASP A 69 -15.82 -5.84 -2.88
C ASP A 69 -15.22 -4.49 -2.46
N ILE A 70 -14.31 -3.92 -3.27
CA ILE A 70 -13.73 -2.60 -3.04
C ILE A 70 -14.81 -1.51 -3.02
N GLU A 71 -15.76 -1.54 -3.96
CA GLU A 71 -16.85 -0.55 -4.01
C GLU A 71 -17.75 -0.64 -2.76
N ASN A 72 -18.07 -1.86 -2.31
CA ASN A 72 -18.85 -2.08 -1.10
C ASN A 72 -18.12 -1.59 0.15
N GLU A 73 -16.80 -1.81 0.24
CA GLU A 73 -15.97 -1.29 1.33
C GLU A 73 -15.97 0.24 1.37
N LYS A 74 -15.77 0.89 0.21
CA LYS A 74 -15.82 2.36 0.11
C LYS A 74 -17.16 2.92 0.59
N ARG A 75 -18.28 2.37 0.06
CA ARG A 75 -19.62 2.77 0.47
C ARG A 75 -19.87 2.60 1.97
N PHE A 76 -19.33 1.55 2.59
CA PHE A 76 -19.47 1.36 4.03
C PHE A 76 -18.74 2.44 4.83
N LEU A 77 -17.51 2.78 4.45
CA LEU A 77 -16.74 3.83 5.09
C LEU A 77 -17.40 5.20 4.91
N ASP A 78 -17.91 5.50 3.72
CA ASP A 78 -18.63 6.75 3.42
C ASP A 78 -19.88 6.88 4.32
N ASN A 79 -20.67 5.81 4.42
CA ASN A 79 -21.81 5.77 5.33
C ASN A 79 -21.42 6.01 6.79
N ILE A 80 -20.27 5.48 7.24
CA ILE A 80 -19.76 5.80 8.58
C ILE A 80 -19.43 7.29 8.65
N ILE A 81 -18.62 7.80 7.73
CA ILE A 81 -18.15 9.20 7.69
C ILE A 81 -19.31 10.19 7.79
N GLU A 82 -20.41 9.95 7.07
CA GLU A 82 -21.60 10.78 7.07
C GLU A 82 -22.43 10.66 8.36
N SER A 83 -22.34 9.54 9.07
CA SER A 83 -23.27 9.20 10.16
C SER A 83 -22.90 9.70 11.55
N PHE A 84 -21.67 10.19 11.78
CA PHE A 84 -21.23 10.59 13.12
C PHE A 84 -20.67 12.01 13.18
N ASP A 85 -20.92 12.66 14.32
CA ASP A 85 -20.28 13.92 14.66
C ASP A 85 -18.85 13.64 15.19
N PRO A 86 -17.80 14.07 14.47
CA PRO A 86 -16.42 13.89 14.93
C PRO A 86 -16.13 14.69 16.19
N THR A 87 -16.99 15.66 16.54
CA THR A 87 -16.95 16.49 17.75
C THR A 87 -17.76 15.95 18.93
N ALA A 88 -18.41 14.78 18.79
CA ALA A 88 -19.16 14.13 19.85
C ALA A 88 -18.30 13.68 21.06
N PRO A 89 -18.88 13.49 22.26
CA PRO A 89 -18.19 12.89 23.41
C PRO A 89 -17.58 11.51 23.11
N VAL A 90 -16.52 11.14 23.83
CA VAL A 90 -15.78 9.88 23.61
C VAL A 90 -16.66 8.63 23.74
N SER A 91 -17.69 8.68 24.61
CA SER A 91 -18.67 7.62 24.78
C SER A 91 -19.48 7.34 23.52
N GLU A 92 -19.84 8.38 22.76
CA GLU A 92 -20.60 8.25 21.50
C GLU A 92 -19.70 7.75 20.36
N LEU A 93 -18.44 8.21 20.34
CA LEU A 93 -17.43 7.69 19.41
C LEU A 93 -17.08 6.22 19.65
N ALA A 94 -17.41 5.64 20.82
CA ALA A 94 -17.14 4.24 21.11
C ALA A 94 -17.92 3.30 20.18
N ALA A 95 -19.19 3.62 19.88
CA ALA A 95 -20.02 2.82 18.97
C ALA A 95 -19.48 2.88 17.53
N VAL A 96 -19.11 4.07 17.07
CA VAL A 96 -18.48 4.30 15.76
C VAL A 96 -17.17 3.52 15.65
N ARG A 97 -16.33 3.59 16.69
CA ARG A 97 -15.06 2.85 16.74
C ARG A 97 -15.27 1.35 16.63
N GLN A 98 -16.31 0.80 17.26
CA GLN A 98 -16.62 -0.63 17.15
C GLN A 98 -17.04 -1.01 15.73
N LYS A 99 -17.88 -0.19 15.07
CA LYS A 99 -18.27 -0.42 13.67
C LYS A 99 -17.06 -0.42 12.74
N ILE A 100 -16.15 0.55 12.90
CA ILE A 100 -14.91 0.63 12.11
C ILE A 100 -14.06 -0.63 12.34
N LYS A 101 -13.82 -1.00 13.62
CA LYS A 101 -13.03 -2.18 13.98
C LYS A 101 -13.59 -3.47 13.37
N SER A 102 -14.90 -3.70 13.46
CA SER A 102 -15.52 -4.91 12.91
C SER A 102 -15.36 -5.01 11.40
N HIS A 103 -15.41 -3.87 10.69
CA HIS A 103 -15.28 -3.85 9.25
C HIS A 103 -13.83 -4.03 8.80
N ILE A 104 -12.90 -3.26 9.37
CA ILE A 104 -11.49 -3.25 8.97
C ILE A 104 -10.77 -4.58 9.23
N ASN A 105 -11.21 -5.34 10.23
CA ASN A 105 -10.68 -6.68 10.45
C ASN A 105 -10.97 -7.63 9.29
N ASN A 106 -12.08 -7.43 8.57
CA ASN A 106 -12.49 -8.24 7.42
C ASN A 106 -12.06 -7.66 6.07
N SER A 107 -11.75 -6.36 6.00
CA SER A 107 -11.29 -5.70 4.78
C SER A 107 -9.85 -6.07 4.42
N ASN A 108 -9.62 -6.22 3.11
CA ASN A 108 -8.28 -6.40 2.53
C ASN A 108 -7.72 -5.11 1.91
N ASP A 109 -8.56 -4.10 1.65
CA ASP A 109 -8.11 -2.84 1.05
C ASP A 109 -7.67 -1.81 2.10
N ILE A 110 -6.38 -1.87 2.40
CA ILE A 110 -5.70 -0.89 3.26
C ILE A 110 -5.36 0.39 2.48
N ASN A 111 -5.28 0.33 1.14
CA ASN A 111 -4.79 1.44 0.34
C ASN A 111 -5.82 2.57 0.22
N SER A 112 -7.11 2.25 0.26
CA SER A 112 -8.19 3.25 0.36
C SER A 112 -7.96 4.26 1.50
N LEU A 113 -7.36 3.83 2.62
CA LEU A 113 -7.09 4.70 3.76
C LEU A 113 -6.11 5.84 3.45
N ARG A 114 -5.27 5.71 2.41
CA ARG A 114 -4.34 6.78 1.99
C ARG A 114 -5.08 8.04 1.57
N GLU A 115 -6.29 7.91 1.04
CA GLU A 115 -7.11 9.06 0.61
C GLU A 115 -7.43 9.99 1.80
N TYR A 116 -7.56 9.42 3.00
CA TYR A 116 -7.88 10.11 4.25
C TYR A 116 -6.65 10.51 5.09
N LEU A 117 -5.43 10.20 4.64
CA LEU A 117 -4.18 10.53 5.34
C LEU A 117 -3.59 11.86 4.86
N LYS A 118 -4.43 12.91 4.84
CA LYS A 118 -4.03 14.25 4.40
C LYS A 118 -4.49 15.30 5.39
N ILE A 119 -3.77 16.43 5.45
CA ILE A 119 -4.11 17.53 6.37
C ILE A 119 -5.46 18.20 6.06
N ASP A 120 -5.91 18.12 4.80
CA ASP A 120 -7.18 18.66 4.31
C ASP A 120 -8.37 17.70 4.49
N SER A 121 -8.12 16.47 4.93
CA SER A 121 -9.18 15.50 5.25
C SER A 121 -10.09 16.04 6.34
N SER A 122 -11.38 15.78 6.21
CA SER A 122 -12.37 16.13 7.22
C SER A 122 -12.04 15.44 8.56
N PRO A 123 -12.48 16.01 9.69
CA PRO A 123 -12.26 15.37 10.99
C PRO A 123 -12.86 13.96 11.10
N SER A 124 -13.92 13.66 10.35
CA SER A 124 -14.55 12.32 10.29
C SER A 124 -13.68 11.33 9.52
N GLU A 125 -13.24 11.67 8.31
CA GLU A 125 -12.31 10.86 7.50
C GLU A 125 -11.03 10.55 8.27
N MET A 126 -10.42 11.58 8.87
CA MET A 126 -9.21 11.43 9.66
C MET A 126 -9.42 10.53 10.89
N TYR A 127 -10.59 10.61 11.54
CA TYR A 127 -10.92 9.72 12.66
C TYR A 127 -11.07 8.26 12.23
N VAL A 128 -11.76 8.03 11.09
CA VAL A 128 -11.91 6.70 10.50
C VAL A 128 -10.54 6.12 10.14
N ALA A 129 -9.68 6.88 9.46
CA ALA A 129 -8.32 6.47 9.13
C ALA A 129 -7.51 6.12 10.39
N ALA A 130 -7.54 6.97 11.41
CA ALA A 130 -6.81 6.77 12.66
C ALA A 130 -7.22 5.45 13.36
N VAL A 131 -8.53 5.19 13.47
CA VAL A 131 -9.04 3.95 14.09
C VAL A 131 -8.66 2.73 13.26
N SER A 132 -8.81 2.81 11.95
CA SER A 132 -8.53 1.71 11.01
C SER A 132 -7.05 1.30 11.06
N ILE A 133 -6.16 2.28 11.03
CA ILE A 133 -4.70 2.07 11.09
C ILE A 133 -4.29 1.47 12.43
N ARG A 134 -4.85 1.99 13.53
CA ARG A 134 -4.57 1.47 14.87
C ARG A 134 -4.98 0.01 15.03
N GLU A 135 -6.05 -0.42 14.36
CA GLU A 135 -6.53 -1.79 14.40
C GLU A 135 -5.71 -2.71 13.49
N LYS A 136 -5.63 -2.38 12.19
CA LYS A 136 -5.04 -3.23 11.15
C LYS A 136 -3.51 -3.23 11.16
N ARG A 137 -2.89 -2.15 11.67
CA ARG A 137 -1.44 -1.92 11.74
C ARG A 137 -0.76 -2.08 10.37
N PRO A 138 -1.23 -1.32 9.36
CA PRO A 138 -0.71 -1.46 8.01
C PRO A 138 0.71 -0.89 7.92
N VAL A 139 1.71 -1.75 8.07
CA VAL A 139 3.13 -1.35 8.05
C VAL A 139 3.52 -0.59 6.78
N ALA A 140 2.88 -0.88 5.65
CA ALA A 140 3.08 -0.19 4.37
C ALA A 140 2.62 1.29 4.35
N LEU A 141 1.78 1.72 5.31
CA LEU A 141 1.32 3.11 5.44
C LEU A 141 2.20 3.94 6.38
N LEU A 142 3.27 3.38 6.95
CA LEU A 142 4.14 4.14 7.84
C LEU A 142 4.70 5.43 7.21
N PRO A 143 5.15 5.45 5.93
CA PRO A 143 5.65 6.68 5.30
C PRO A 143 4.60 7.79 5.24
N ASP A 144 3.36 7.44 4.87
CA ASP A 144 2.24 8.37 4.80
C ASP A 144 1.90 8.94 6.18
N LEU A 145 1.96 8.09 7.22
CA LEU A 145 1.75 8.49 8.61
C LEU A 145 2.84 9.43 9.12
N ILE A 146 4.11 9.18 8.77
CA ILE A 146 5.23 10.07 9.12
C ILE A 146 5.01 11.45 8.48
N SER A 147 4.68 11.48 7.19
CA SER A 147 4.42 12.71 6.43
C SER A 147 3.25 13.50 7.03
N LEU A 148 2.08 12.87 7.21
CA LEU A 148 0.90 13.49 7.79
C LEU A 148 1.16 14.00 9.22
N LEU A 149 1.80 13.19 10.08
CA LEU A 149 2.09 13.62 11.44
C LEU A 149 3.11 14.77 11.46
N GLY A 150 4.02 14.80 10.50
CA GLY A 150 4.89 15.93 10.21
C GLY A 150 4.09 17.21 9.96
N GLU A 151 3.12 17.18 9.05
CA GLU A 151 2.22 18.30 8.76
C GLU A 151 1.38 18.71 9.98
N ILE A 152 0.75 17.75 10.66
CA ILE A 152 -0.02 17.99 11.89
C ILE A 152 0.85 18.66 12.96
N SER A 153 2.10 18.20 13.14
CA SER A 153 3.02 18.73 14.14
C SER A 153 3.50 20.16 13.84
N ASN A 154 3.48 20.56 12.56
CA ASN A 154 3.78 21.92 12.11
C ASN A 154 2.68 22.92 12.47
N ASP A 155 1.43 22.47 12.52
CA ASP A 155 0.30 23.34 12.84
C ASP A 155 0.13 23.52 14.36
N LYS A 156 0.04 24.78 14.80
CA LYS A 156 -0.29 25.16 16.19
C LYS A 156 -1.63 24.58 16.65
N LYS A 157 -2.57 24.36 15.73
CA LYS A 157 -3.89 23.77 15.99
C LYS A 157 -3.96 22.27 15.70
N LEU A 158 -2.84 21.61 15.36
CA LEU A 158 -2.78 20.18 15.03
C LEU A 158 -3.69 19.80 13.85
N GLY A 159 -3.71 20.61 12.78
CA GLY A 159 -4.57 20.42 11.61
C GLY A 159 -6.05 20.70 11.88
N GLY A 160 -6.40 21.24 13.05
CA GLY A 160 -7.79 21.35 13.49
C GLY A 160 -8.38 20.03 14.01
N PHE A 161 -7.61 18.95 14.04
CA PHE A 161 -8.05 17.66 14.54
C PHE A 161 -8.16 17.63 16.07
N ARG A 162 -9.02 16.74 16.57
CA ARG A 162 -9.19 16.53 18.01
C ARG A 162 -8.00 15.80 18.60
N LEU A 163 -7.68 16.10 19.86
CA LEU A 163 -6.56 15.47 20.56
C LEU A 163 -6.69 13.95 20.61
N ASN A 164 -7.90 13.42 20.78
CA ASN A 164 -8.14 11.98 20.75
C ASN A 164 -7.83 11.36 19.37
N THR A 165 -8.07 12.07 18.27
CA THR A 165 -7.73 11.61 16.92
C THR A 165 -6.21 11.56 16.74
N VAL A 166 -5.51 12.64 17.12
CA VAL A 166 -4.05 12.70 17.10
C VAL A 166 -3.45 11.60 17.98
N TRP A 167 -4.00 11.39 19.18
CA TRP A 167 -3.62 10.29 20.07
C TRP A 167 -3.81 8.92 19.41
N THR A 168 -4.94 8.71 18.72
CA THR A 168 -5.25 7.45 18.04
C THR A 168 -4.28 7.18 16.89
N LEU A 169 -3.91 8.22 16.12
CA LEU A 169 -2.89 8.13 15.07
C LEU A 169 -1.52 7.76 15.64
N THR A 170 -1.09 8.45 16.70
CA THR A 170 0.22 8.16 17.33
C THR A 170 0.26 6.76 17.94
N ASP A 171 -0.82 6.30 18.59
CA ASP A 171 -0.92 4.90 19.07
C ASP A 171 -0.94 3.90 17.89
N GLY A 172 -1.49 4.29 16.75
CA GLY A 172 -1.43 3.51 15.51
C GLY A 172 0.00 3.32 15.02
N ILE A 173 0.82 4.38 15.00
CA ILE A 173 2.24 4.30 14.67
C ILE A 173 2.98 3.40 15.66
N HIS A 174 2.75 3.57 16.97
CA HIS A 174 3.34 2.69 17.99
C HIS A 174 3.05 1.21 17.72
N ARG A 175 1.81 0.87 17.38
CA ARG A 175 1.41 -0.50 17.04
C ARG A 175 2.01 -1.00 15.73
N ILE A 176 2.17 -0.13 14.74
CA ILE A 176 2.90 -0.46 13.50
C ILE A 176 4.35 -0.81 13.82
N LEU A 177 5.04 -0.02 14.65
CA LEU A 177 6.42 -0.30 15.04
C LEU A 177 6.53 -1.65 15.78
N ILE A 178 5.58 -1.97 16.66
CA ILE A 178 5.49 -3.31 17.28
C ILE A 178 5.37 -4.39 16.20
N SER A 179 4.43 -4.23 15.27
CA SER A 179 4.20 -5.20 14.20
C SER A 179 5.43 -5.39 13.31
N SER A 180 6.16 -4.34 12.99
CA SER A 180 7.40 -4.44 12.20
C SER A 180 8.56 -5.09 12.96
N PHE A 181 8.84 -4.65 14.20
CA PHE A 181 10.05 -5.07 14.91
C PHE A 181 9.89 -6.33 15.76
N ARG A 182 8.76 -6.46 16.45
CA ARG A 182 8.46 -7.63 17.29
C ARG A 182 7.90 -8.78 16.46
N ASP A 183 6.92 -8.48 15.62
CA ASP A 183 6.17 -9.50 14.88
C ASP A 183 6.82 -9.79 13.50
N GLY A 184 7.80 -8.98 13.08
CA GLY A 184 8.56 -9.20 11.85
C GLY A 184 7.79 -8.92 10.57
N ILE A 185 6.70 -8.16 10.63
CA ILE A 185 5.84 -7.88 9.48
C ILE A 185 6.54 -6.90 8.54
N THR A 186 6.56 -7.23 7.24
CA THR A 186 7.23 -6.44 6.20
C THR A 186 6.28 -5.47 5.48
N PRO A 187 6.76 -4.31 4.99
CA PRO A 187 8.14 -3.83 5.07
C PRO A 187 8.57 -3.41 6.49
N ILE A 188 9.83 -3.69 6.83
CA ILE A 188 10.46 -3.18 8.05
C ILE A 188 10.90 -1.72 7.79
N PRO A 189 10.64 -0.77 8.70
CA PRO A 189 10.98 0.63 8.51
C PRO A 189 12.48 0.84 8.36
N SER A 190 12.91 1.60 7.34
CA SER A 190 14.32 1.93 7.12
C SER A 190 14.87 2.83 8.23
N LEU A 191 16.21 2.89 8.37
CA LEU A 191 16.86 3.82 9.30
C LEU A 191 16.45 5.27 9.04
N GLU A 192 16.34 5.67 7.77
CA GLU A 192 15.89 7.01 7.38
C GLU A 192 14.46 7.29 7.86
N GLN A 193 13.55 6.32 7.72
CA GLN A 193 12.17 6.44 8.20
C GLN A 193 12.12 6.53 9.73
N LEU A 194 12.97 5.80 10.44
CA LEU A 194 13.07 5.89 11.91
C LEU A 194 13.59 7.26 12.36
N ASP A 195 14.59 7.79 11.67
CA ASP A 195 15.17 9.11 11.95
C ASP A 195 14.16 10.23 11.68
N GLU A 196 13.40 10.12 10.58
CA GLU A 196 12.34 11.06 10.25
C GLU A 196 11.20 11.01 11.27
N LEU A 197 10.73 9.79 11.60
CA LEU A 197 9.69 9.59 12.61
C LEU A 197 10.10 10.17 13.96
N GLU A 198 11.35 9.95 14.40
CA GLU A 198 11.85 10.50 15.65
C GLU A 198 11.74 12.04 15.67
N LYS A 199 12.18 12.71 14.59
CA LYS A 199 12.09 14.17 14.46
C LYS A 199 10.65 14.66 14.52
N VAL A 200 9.73 13.99 13.81
CA VAL A 200 8.30 14.31 13.81
C VAL A 200 7.71 14.16 15.21
N LEU A 201 8.04 13.08 15.93
CA LEU A 201 7.54 12.82 17.28
C LEU A 201 8.06 13.83 18.31
N TYR A 202 9.32 14.25 18.23
CA TYR A 202 9.85 15.33 19.07
C TYR A 202 9.10 16.64 18.85
N LYS A 203 8.83 16.97 17.59
CA LYS A 203 8.10 18.17 17.21
C LYS A 203 6.65 18.14 17.70
N LEU A 204 5.97 17.01 17.50
CA LEU A 204 4.62 16.78 18.01
C LEU A 204 4.57 16.90 19.54
N GLY A 205 5.49 16.24 20.24
CA GLY A 205 5.60 16.31 21.71
C GLY A 205 5.89 17.72 22.24
N SER A 206 6.51 18.56 21.42
CA SER A 206 6.81 19.95 21.74
C SER A 206 5.61 20.90 21.54
N ASN A 207 4.58 20.47 20.80
CA ASN A 207 3.39 21.27 20.51
C ASN A 207 2.63 21.65 21.80
N SER A 208 2.22 22.93 21.88
CA SER A 208 1.56 23.48 23.09
C SER A 208 0.27 22.74 23.47
N ARG A 209 -0.50 22.25 22.49
CA ARG A 209 -1.74 21.50 22.74
C ARG A 209 -1.45 20.10 23.27
N VAL A 210 -0.41 19.45 22.74
CA VAL A 210 0.06 18.14 23.23
C VAL A 210 0.60 18.23 24.65
N LYS A 211 1.32 19.31 24.99
CA LYS A 211 1.77 19.56 26.37
C LYS A 211 0.64 19.80 27.37
N LYS A 212 -0.51 20.28 26.89
CA LYS A 212 -1.72 20.51 27.69
C LYS A 212 -2.65 19.30 27.74
N ASP A 213 -2.42 18.30 26.89
CA ASP A 213 -3.20 17.07 26.90
C ASP A 213 -2.86 16.23 28.13
N ARG A 214 -3.89 15.97 28.96
CA ARG A 214 -3.78 15.14 30.18
C ARG A 214 -2.60 15.55 31.07
N GLN A 215 -2.49 16.83 31.43
CA GLN A 215 -1.41 17.32 32.30
C GLN A 215 -1.35 16.59 33.65
N ASP A 216 -2.50 16.14 34.15
CA ASP A 216 -2.66 15.31 35.33
C ASP A 216 -1.95 13.95 35.20
N ASN A 217 -1.94 13.38 33.99
CA ASN A 217 -1.33 12.10 33.69
C ASN A 217 -0.87 12.05 32.22
N PRO A 218 0.32 12.60 31.91
CA PRO A 218 0.78 12.76 30.52
C PRO A 218 0.87 11.44 29.74
N MET A 219 1.12 10.33 30.44
CA MET A 219 1.19 8.99 29.84
C MET A 219 -0.17 8.47 29.35
N LYS A 220 -1.28 9.02 29.86
CA LYS A 220 -2.64 8.72 29.35
C LYS A 220 -3.06 9.65 28.19
N GLY A 221 -2.25 10.66 27.87
CA GLY A 221 -2.43 11.55 26.72
C GLY A 221 -1.49 11.20 25.56
N ILE A 222 -1.38 12.08 24.56
CA ILE A 222 -0.57 11.91 23.34
C ILE A 222 0.91 11.64 23.67
N ARG A 223 1.40 12.17 24.79
CA ARG A 223 2.79 11.96 25.24
C ARG A 223 3.10 10.51 25.59
N GLY A 224 2.08 9.70 25.93
CA GLY A 224 2.24 8.27 26.18
C GLY A 224 2.68 7.50 24.92
N PRO A 225 1.86 7.46 23.86
CA PRO A 225 2.24 6.87 22.58
C PRO A 225 3.55 7.39 22.01
N ILE A 226 3.83 8.70 22.12
CA ILE A 226 5.12 9.28 21.69
C ILE A 226 6.30 8.59 22.38
N LYS A 227 6.24 8.45 23.72
CA LYS A 227 7.30 7.77 24.48
C LYS A 227 7.48 6.33 24.00
N PHE A 228 6.38 5.59 23.85
CA PHE A 228 6.46 4.20 23.42
C PHE A 228 7.00 4.05 21.99
N CYS A 229 6.70 4.99 21.10
CA CYS A 229 7.33 5.03 19.78
C CYS A 229 8.85 5.19 19.90
N PHE A 230 9.36 6.08 20.76
CA PHE A 230 10.81 6.23 20.96
C PHE A 230 11.47 4.93 21.43
N ASP A 231 10.86 4.24 22.41
CA ASP A 231 11.37 2.95 22.89
C ASP A 231 11.49 1.90 21.76
N TRP A 232 10.57 1.92 20.79
CA TRP A 232 10.60 1.01 19.64
C TRP A 232 11.54 1.47 18.52
N ILE A 233 11.69 2.78 18.31
CA ILE A 233 12.67 3.34 17.37
C ILE A 233 14.09 2.94 17.80
N GLU A 234 14.40 3.06 19.10
CA GLU A 234 15.69 2.65 19.65
C GLU A 234 15.96 1.16 19.41
N LYS A 235 15.01 0.30 19.77
CA LYS A 235 15.10 -1.15 19.49
C LYS A 235 15.25 -1.46 18.00
N GLY A 236 14.55 -0.74 17.14
CA GLY A 236 14.67 -0.87 15.69
C GLY A 236 16.11 -0.58 15.22
N ARG A 237 16.70 0.51 15.71
CA ARG A 237 18.09 0.89 15.41
C ARG A 237 19.11 -0.11 15.93
N GLU A 238 18.91 -0.67 17.14
CA GLU A 238 19.77 -1.71 17.69
C GLU A 238 19.78 -2.96 16.81
N LYS A 239 18.62 -3.36 16.27
CA LYS A 239 18.50 -4.49 15.34
C LYS A 239 19.34 -4.26 14.08
N TYR A 240 19.26 -3.07 13.49
CA TYR A 240 20.10 -2.70 12.33
C TYR A 240 21.60 -2.73 12.63
N LYS A 241 22.02 -2.30 13.83
CA LYS A 241 23.43 -2.38 14.26
C LYS A 241 23.85 -3.84 14.43
N GLY A 242 23.04 -4.67 15.09
CA GLY A 242 23.31 -6.10 15.29
C GLY A 242 23.41 -6.89 13.98
N ASP A 243 22.55 -6.58 13.01
CA ASP A 243 22.59 -7.18 11.67
C ASP A 243 23.83 -6.74 10.86
N PHE A 244 24.43 -5.60 11.21
CA PHE A 244 25.66 -5.09 10.58
C PHE A 244 26.94 -5.75 11.12
N PHE A 245 26.91 -6.25 12.36
CA PHE A 245 28.04 -6.97 12.98
C PHE A 245 28.01 -8.48 12.74
N ASN A 246 26.88 -9.02 12.27
CA ASN A 246 26.70 -10.44 11.94
C ASN A 246 26.81 -10.74 10.43
N LYS A 247 27.26 -9.78 9.62
CA LYS A 247 27.59 -9.92 8.20
C LYS A 247 29.09 -9.72 8.00
#